data_AF-A0A1Q9C908-F1
#
_entry.id   AF-A0A1Q9C908-F1
#
_cell.length_a   1.000
_cell.length_b   1.000
_cell.length_c   1.000
_cell.angle_alpha   90.00
_cell.angle_beta   90.00
_cell.angle_gamma   90.00
#
_symmetry.space_group_name_H-M   'P 1'
#
loop_
_entity.id
_entity.type
_entity.pdbx_description
1 polymer ?
#
loop_
_entity_poly.entity_id
_entity_poly.type
_entity_poly.pdbx_seq_one_letter_code
_entity_poly.pdbx_strand_id
1 'polypeptide(L)'
;MLTSVPASFCQLYHNTSHVKCCVEMVFELKRATSDEVWQSKIKAFSMSIGDVLTTAKWLSILVMTWSLQESPFLPPSPASKDFMNGVWLDILDCFTFVSYIDDPNIQMPSVGLTADGKPSPAGMQYYLERRIWYTWLVSSMCELLSPLIYTWFRYRETEPQDGGKPYVTKDSILQELMERVRVLDKDGAEETLDEAFRMTQADIAEPANACENEVTYRVEYDDGSTEDGVELCQLQPTEDQPYADDVESCTGWCRTSYLRPDDAMTAMQRRAKLIDAFRSVLTLELPFFLWRLWFNWGDTSGIQVHLLTVKNGLWGFGDLLTILACGNEDATIMGYAPAAMISRFLAGHVAGAIHDNWSWSSHGKGYEVRSEGDSPDSLELQMLNRILQEPRPAVLAREKWAEAVSVVARQRKQLAASTAWVGFQVFTCLVAVLPQL
;
A
#
# COMPACT_ATOMS: atom_id res chain seq x y z
N MET A 1 -38.70 -29.19 -26.62
CA MET A 1 -38.66 -28.51 -25.31
C MET A 1 -37.22 -28.53 -24.85
N LEU A 2 -36.60 -27.37 -24.65
CA LEU A 2 -35.24 -27.28 -24.10
C LEU A 2 -35.38 -27.26 -22.57
N THR A 3 -34.92 -28.31 -21.92
CA THR A 3 -34.78 -28.35 -20.45
C THR A 3 -33.30 -28.28 -20.13
N SER A 4 -32.84 -27.15 -19.57
CA SER A 4 -31.50 -27.07 -19.02
C SER A 4 -31.50 -27.68 -17.61
N VAL A 5 -30.58 -28.61 -17.37
CA VAL A 5 -30.29 -29.10 -16.03
C VAL A 5 -28.82 -28.74 -15.77
N PRO A 6 -28.53 -27.75 -14.91
CA PRO A 6 -27.15 -27.49 -14.50
C PRO A 6 -26.71 -28.67 -13.63
N ALA A 7 -25.86 -29.53 -14.16
CA ALA A 7 -25.22 -30.62 -13.43
C ALA A 7 -23.71 -30.36 -13.41
N SER A 8 -23.17 -30.01 -12.25
CA SER A 8 -21.73 -29.92 -12.00
C SER A 8 -21.16 -31.34 -11.93
N PHE A 9 -20.56 -31.81 -13.03
CA PHE A 9 -19.87 -33.09 -13.09
C PHE A 9 -18.35 -32.88 -13.09
N CYS A 10 -17.64 -33.31 -12.05
CA CYS A 10 -16.20 -33.52 -12.13
C CYS A 10 -15.93 -34.79 -12.96
N GLN A 11 -15.59 -34.64 -14.24
CA GLN A 11 -15.10 -35.77 -15.04
C GLN A 11 -13.60 -36.01 -14.74
N LEU A 12 -13.31 -37.13 -14.09
CA LEU A 12 -11.96 -37.68 -13.98
C LEU A 12 -11.51 -38.20 -15.35
N TYR A 13 -10.77 -37.41 -16.11
CA TYR A 13 -10.07 -37.89 -17.31
C TYR A 13 -8.84 -38.70 -16.90
N HIS A 14 -8.96 -40.02 -16.98
CA HIS A 14 -7.94 -40.98 -16.52
C HIS A 14 -6.66 -41.04 -17.37
N ASN A 15 -6.51 -40.22 -18.42
CA ASN A 15 -5.43 -40.35 -19.40
C ASN A 15 -4.47 -39.15 -19.47
N THR A 16 -4.63 -38.17 -18.58
CA THR A 16 -3.69 -37.06 -18.42
C THR A 16 -3.47 -36.85 -16.93
N SER A 17 -2.22 -36.68 -16.51
CA SER A 17 -1.76 -36.51 -15.12
C SER A 17 -2.34 -35.32 -14.34
N HIS A 18 -3.45 -34.73 -14.80
CA HIS A 18 -4.09 -33.55 -14.21
C HIS A 18 -5.60 -33.76 -14.15
N VAL A 19 -6.13 -33.89 -12.93
CA VAL A 19 -7.58 -33.82 -12.67
C VAL A 19 -7.98 -32.36 -12.83
N LYS A 20 -8.78 -32.05 -13.86
CA LYS A 20 -9.35 -30.70 -14.06
C LYS A 20 -10.81 -30.71 -13.64
N CYS A 21 -11.17 -29.85 -12.69
CA CYS A 21 -12.57 -29.57 -12.40
C CYS A 21 -13.11 -28.63 -13.49
N CYS A 22 -14.18 -29.06 -14.17
CA CYS A 22 -14.84 -28.31 -15.24
C CYS A 22 -16.33 -28.18 -14.94
N VAL A 23 -16.91 -27.03 -15.30
CA VAL A 23 -18.35 -26.86 -15.37
C VAL A 23 -18.77 -27.20 -16.79
N GLU A 24 -19.42 -28.35 -16.96
CA GLU A 24 -19.98 -28.76 -18.25
C GLU A 24 -21.46 -28.40 -18.31
N MET A 25 -21.86 -27.65 -19.34
CA MET A 25 -23.28 -27.45 -19.65
C MET A 25 -23.68 -28.40 -20.78
N VAL A 26 -24.49 -29.40 -20.44
CA VAL A 26 -24.98 -30.40 -21.39
C VAL A 26 -26.42 -30.09 -21.74
N PHE A 27 -26.70 -29.87 -23.03
CA PHE A 27 -28.07 -29.76 -23.52
C PHE A 27 -28.54 -31.13 -23.99
N GLU A 28 -29.68 -31.56 -23.46
CA GLU A 28 -30.41 -32.70 -23.98
C GLU A 28 -31.46 -32.21 -24.98
N LEU A 29 -31.25 -32.54 -26.25
CA LEU A 29 -32.23 -32.28 -27.29
C LEU A 29 -33.21 -33.45 -27.37
N LYS A 30 -34.47 -33.21 -26.97
CA LYS A 30 -35.58 -34.13 -27.21
C LYS A 30 -36.36 -33.70 -28.46
N ARG A 31 -36.43 -34.60 -29.45
CA ARG A 31 -37.30 -34.41 -30.62
C ARG A 31 -38.76 -34.59 -30.20
N ALA A 32 -39.64 -33.75 -30.73
CA ALA A 32 -41.02 -33.65 -30.23
C ALA A 32 -41.97 -34.79 -30.66
N THR A 33 -41.57 -35.67 -31.59
CA THR A 33 -42.54 -36.51 -32.32
C THR A 33 -42.07 -37.92 -32.70
N SER A 34 -41.00 -38.47 -32.11
CA SER A 34 -40.64 -39.88 -32.33
C SER A 34 -40.46 -40.60 -31.00
N ASP A 35 -41.17 -41.71 -30.83
CA ASP A 35 -41.04 -42.62 -29.67
C ASP A 35 -39.65 -43.26 -29.53
N GLU A 36 -38.77 -43.06 -30.52
CA GLU A 36 -37.36 -43.38 -30.42
C GLU A 36 -36.59 -42.25 -29.73
N VAL A 37 -36.22 -42.50 -28.47
CA VAL A 37 -35.45 -41.60 -27.61
C VAL A 37 -33.99 -41.57 -28.06
N TRP A 38 -33.70 -40.86 -29.16
CA TRP A 38 -32.35 -40.45 -29.48
C TRP A 38 -31.97 -39.27 -28.57
N GLN A 39 -31.20 -39.55 -27.52
CA GLN A 39 -30.56 -38.53 -26.69
C GLN A 39 -29.21 -38.15 -27.31
N SER A 40 -29.17 -37.05 -28.07
CA SER A 40 -27.89 -36.42 -28.38
C SER A 40 -27.54 -35.43 -27.26
N LYS A 41 -26.44 -35.73 -26.55
CA LYS A 41 -25.83 -34.81 -25.61
C LYS A 41 -24.91 -33.89 -26.40
N ILE A 42 -25.33 -32.65 -26.63
CA ILE A 42 -24.45 -31.65 -27.23
C ILE A 42 -23.73 -30.94 -26.08
N LYS A 43 -22.39 -31.07 -26.06
CA LYS A 43 -21.54 -30.23 -25.21
C LYS A 43 -21.56 -28.83 -25.80
N ALA A 44 -22.32 -27.93 -25.21
CA ALA A 44 -22.37 -26.55 -25.67
C ALA A 44 -21.13 -25.78 -25.25
N PHE A 45 -20.62 -26.07 -24.04
CA PHE A 45 -19.49 -25.37 -23.46
C PHE A 45 -18.92 -26.14 -22.27
N SER A 46 -17.60 -26.15 -22.16
CA SER A 46 -16.86 -26.64 -20.99
C SER A 46 -15.89 -25.54 -20.57
N MET A 47 -16.14 -24.93 -19.42
CA MET A 47 -15.22 -23.99 -18.79
C MET A 47 -14.48 -24.71 -17.67
N SER A 48 -13.15 -24.62 -17.63
CA SER A 48 -12.45 -25.01 -16.42
C SER A 48 -12.70 -24.00 -15.30
N ILE A 49 -12.56 -24.41 -14.04
CA ILE A 49 -12.64 -23.46 -12.90
C ILE A 49 -11.63 -22.32 -13.09
N GLY A 50 -10.43 -22.62 -13.60
CA GLY A 50 -9.41 -21.62 -13.90
C GLY A 50 -9.86 -20.59 -14.94
N ASP A 51 -10.62 -21.00 -15.96
CA ASP A 51 -11.17 -20.08 -16.97
C ASP A 51 -12.24 -19.16 -16.35
N VAL A 52 -13.08 -19.68 -15.46
CA VAL A 52 -14.08 -18.89 -14.73
C VAL A 52 -13.40 -17.85 -13.85
N LEU A 53 -12.37 -18.26 -13.09
CA LEU A 53 -11.61 -17.36 -12.23
C LEU A 53 -10.83 -16.32 -13.02
N THR A 54 -10.24 -16.71 -14.15
CA THR A 54 -9.57 -15.80 -15.08
C THR A 54 -10.55 -14.79 -15.66
N THR A 55 -11.73 -15.24 -16.08
CA THR A 55 -12.77 -14.35 -16.62
C THR A 55 -13.30 -13.41 -15.54
N ALA A 56 -13.58 -13.91 -14.34
CA ALA A 56 -14.01 -13.11 -13.21
C ALA A 56 -12.96 -12.07 -12.83
N LYS A 57 -11.68 -12.44 -12.82
CA LYS A 57 -10.55 -11.51 -12.63
C LYS A 57 -10.57 -10.39 -13.66
N TRP A 58 -10.67 -10.70 -14.95
CA TRP A 58 -10.70 -9.67 -16.00
C TRP A 58 -11.96 -8.81 -15.95
N LEU A 59 -13.12 -9.41 -15.72
CA LEU A 59 -14.38 -8.68 -15.63
C LEU A 59 -14.37 -7.74 -14.41
N SER A 60 -13.78 -8.17 -13.30
CA SER A 60 -13.62 -7.32 -12.12
C SER A 60 -12.68 -6.17 -12.41
N ILE A 61 -11.49 -6.42 -13.00
CA ILE A 61 -10.58 -5.35 -13.43
C ILE A 61 -11.31 -4.34 -14.34
N LEU A 62 -12.09 -4.80 -15.33
CA LEU A 62 -12.81 -3.92 -16.24
C LEU A 62 -13.91 -3.11 -15.54
N VAL A 63 -14.78 -3.77 -14.77
CA VAL A 63 -15.86 -3.13 -14.01
C VAL A 63 -15.28 -2.11 -13.04
N MET A 64 -14.15 -2.43 -12.41
CA MET A 64 -13.48 -1.56 -11.47
C MET A 64 -12.78 -0.38 -12.11
N THR A 65 -12.01 -0.59 -13.16
CA THR A 65 -11.41 0.50 -13.93
C THR A 65 -12.49 1.48 -14.40
N TRP A 66 -13.60 0.94 -14.93
CA TRP A 66 -14.72 1.77 -15.39
C TRP A 66 -15.43 2.49 -14.23
N SER A 67 -15.76 1.77 -13.16
CA SER A 67 -16.51 2.34 -12.02
C SER A 67 -15.70 3.29 -11.17
N LEU A 68 -14.37 3.16 -11.14
CA LEU A 68 -13.51 3.92 -10.24
C LEU A 68 -12.70 5.02 -10.93
N GLN A 69 -12.27 4.82 -12.18
CA GLN A 69 -11.53 5.86 -12.91
C GLN A 69 -12.45 6.77 -13.75
N GLU A 70 -13.57 6.24 -14.27
CA GLU A 70 -14.43 6.99 -15.19
C GLU A 70 -15.72 7.50 -14.55
N SER A 71 -16.20 6.87 -13.48
CA SER A 71 -17.36 7.34 -12.72
C SER A 71 -16.93 7.76 -11.31
N PRO A 72 -16.60 9.04 -11.08
CA PRO A 72 -16.13 9.47 -9.77
C PRO A 72 -17.29 9.41 -8.74
N PHE A 73 -17.45 8.26 -8.09
CA PHE A 73 -18.23 8.15 -6.84
C PHE A 73 -17.62 9.04 -5.74
N LEU A 74 -16.33 9.33 -5.86
CA LEU A 74 -15.58 10.26 -5.02
C LEU A 74 -15.27 11.52 -5.81
N PRO A 75 -15.44 12.72 -5.24
CA PRO A 75 -14.99 13.90 -5.94
C PRO A 75 -13.47 13.86 -6.13
N PRO A 76 -12.99 14.58 -7.17
CA PRO A 76 -11.56 14.69 -7.44
C PRO A 76 -10.88 15.50 -6.33
N SER A 77 -10.49 14.84 -5.26
CA SER A 77 -9.60 15.39 -4.24
C SER A 77 -8.33 14.55 -4.15
N PRO A 78 -7.17 15.15 -3.78
CA PRO A 78 -5.93 14.39 -3.58
C PRO A 78 -6.11 13.23 -2.60
N ALA A 79 -6.84 13.45 -1.50
CA ALA A 79 -7.16 12.42 -0.52
C ALA A 79 -7.97 11.26 -1.11
N SER A 80 -8.94 11.56 -1.97
CA SER A 80 -9.74 10.52 -2.65
C SER A 80 -8.88 9.76 -3.65
N LYS A 81 -7.98 10.43 -4.37
CA LYS A 81 -7.06 9.80 -5.32
C LYS A 81 -6.09 8.84 -4.62
N ASP A 82 -5.50 9.27 -3.51
CA ASP A 82 -4.58 8.44 -2.71
C ASP A 82 -5.30 7.22 -2.15
N PHE A 83 -6.50 7.41 -1.58
CA PHE A 83 -7.35 6.32 -1.12
C PHE A 83 -7.66 5.33 -2.24
N MET A 84 -8.08 5.82 -3.42
CA MET A 84 -8.41 4.96 -4.56
C MET A 84 -7.20 4.22 -5.11
N ASN A 85 -6.00 4.81 -5.06
CA ASN A 85 -4.77 4.13 -5.43
C ASN A 85 -4.46 2.96 -4.49
N GLY A 86 -4.66 3.15 -3.17
CA GLY A 86 -4.54 2.09 -2.17
C GLY A 86 -5.51 0.93 -2.45
N VAL A 87 -6.80 1.26 -2.60
CA VAL A 87 -7.85 0.27 -2.93
C VAL A 87 -7.53 -0.48 -4.23
N TRP A 88 -6.98 0.21 -5.24
CA TRP A 88 -6.61 -0.44 -6.51
C TRP A 88 -5.49 -1.46 -6.34
N LEU A 89 -4.45 -1.12 -5.57
CA LEU A 89 -3.35 -2.04 -5.29
C LEU A 89 -3.83 -3.27 -4.50
N ASP A 90 -4.74 -3.07 -3.55
CA ASP A 90 -5.29 -4.13 -2.72
C ASP A 90 -6.13 -5.11 -3.53
N ILE A 91 -6.88 -4.60 -4.49
CA ILE A 91 -7.69 -5.44 -5.37
C ILE A 91 -6.82 -6.26 -6.30
N LEU A 92 -5.74 -5.65 -6.82
CA LEU A 92 -4.75 -6.37 -7.59
C LEU A 92 -4.15 -7.51 -6.74
N ASP A 93 -3.86 -7.24 -5.47
CA ASP A 93 -3.37 -8.25 -4.52
C ASP A 93 -4.38 -9.37 -4.27
N CYS A 94 -5.67 -9.05 -4.09
CA CYS A 94 -6.75 -10.03 -4.02
C CYS A 94 -6.78 -10.95 -5.25
N PHE A 95 -6.54 -10.40 -6.45
CA PHE A 95 -6.53 -11.20 -7.69
C PHE A 95 -5.23 -11.99 -7.89
N THR A 96 -4.09 -11.53 -7.40
CA THR A 96 -2.87 -12.34 -7.41
C THR A 96 -2.95 -13.49 -6.42
N PHE A 97 -3.69 -13.32 -5.32
CA PHE A 97 -3.96 -14.37 -4.36
C PHE A 97 -4.84 -15.50 -4.90
N VAL A 98 -5.69 -15.25 -5.91
CA VAL A 98 -6.49 -16.31 -6.57
C VAL A 98 -5.60 -17.41 -7.15
N SER A 99 -4.46 -17.04 -7.73
CA SER A 99 -3.49 -18.03 -8.24
C SER A 99 -2.99 -18.99 -7.15
N TYR A 100 -3.03 -18.55 -5.90
CA TYR A 100 -2.70 -19.37 -4.74
C TYR A 100 -3.78 -20.40 -4.45
N ILE A 101 -5.05 -19.98 -4.52
CA ILE A 101 -6.22 -20.86 -4.38
C ILE A 101 -6.26 -21.91 -5.50
N ASP A 102 -5.72 -21.57 -6.67
CA ASP A 102 -5.58 -22.47 -7.82
C ASP A 102 -4.40 -23.46 -7.70
N ASP A 103 -3.58 -23.37 -6.65
CA ASP A 103 -2.48 -24.31 -6.44
C ASP A 103 -3.04 -25.73 -6.18
N PRO A 104 -2.62 -26.76 -6.94
CA PRO A 104 -3.02 -28.14 -6.71
C PRO A 104 -2.72 -28.62 -5.29
N ASN A 105 -1.68 -28.10 -4.63
CA ASN A 105 -1.34 -28.40 -3.25
C ASN A 105 -2.38 -27.86 -2.25
N ILE A 106 -3.25 -26.94 -2.67
CA ILE A 106 -4.35 -26.41 -1.86
C ILE A 106 -5.68 -27.07 -2.26
N GLN A 107 -5.93 -27.24 -3.56
CA GLN A 107 -7.19 -27.82 -4.06
C GLN A 107 -7.27 -29.34 -3.87
N MET A 108 -6.20 -30.09 -4.16
CA MET A 108 -6.27 -31.56 -4.08
C MET A 108 -6.52 -32.07 -2.66
N PRO A 109 -5.95 -31.47 -1.60
CA PRO A 109 -6.28 -31.82 -0.23
C PRO A 109 -7.76 -31.84 0.15
N SER A 110 -8.57 -30.97 -0.44
CA SER A 110 -10.00 -30.90 -0.12
C SER A 110 -10.81 -32.04 -0.72
N VAL A 111 -10.33 -32.64 -1.82
CA VAL A 111 -10.86 -33.87 -2.40
C VAL A 111 -10.18 -35.13 -1.83
N GLY A 112 -9.35 -34.97 -0.80
CA GLY A 112 -8.66 -36.08 -0.13
C GLY A 112 -7.47 -36.62 -0.92
N LEU A 113 -6.87 -35.82 -1.81
CA LEU A 113 -5.72 -36.18 -2.63
C LEU A 113 -4.51 -35.26 -2.37
N THR A 114 -3.29 -35.75 -2.55
CA THR A 114 -2.09 -34.92 -2.65
C THR A 114 -1.94 -34.43 -4.09
N ALA A 115 -1.06 -33.46 -4.35
CA ALA A 115 -0.76 -33.00 -5.71
C ALA A 115 -0.30 -34.14 -6.66
N ASP A 116 0.29 -35.20 -6.10
CA ASP A 116 0.69 -36.42 -6.82
C ASP A 116 -0.47 -37.41 -7.07
N GLY A 117 -1.69 -37.07 -6.66
CA GLY A 117 -2.86 -37.95 -6.76
C GLY A 117 -2.89 -39.09 -5.72
N LYS A 118 -2.04 -39.05 -4.68
CA LYS A 118 -2.10 -40.02 -3.58
C LYS A 118 -3.16 -39.61 -2.56
N PRO A 119 -3.72 -40.51 -1.74
CA PRO A 119 -4.64 -40.13 -0.68
C PRO A 119 -3.96 -39.15 0.29
N SER A 120 -4.56 -37.99 0.52
CA SER A 120 -4.07 -37.03 1.52
C SER A 120 -4.37 -37.57 2.92
N PRO A 121 -3.47 -37.44 3.91
CA PRO A 121 -3.76 -37.82 5.29
C PRO A 121 -5.03 -37.11 5.78
N ALA A 122 -6.06 -37.91 6.01
CA ALA A 122 -7.43 -37.45 6.17
C ALA A 122 -7.64 -36.59 7.43
N GLY A 123 -8.37 -35.48 7.25
CA GLY A 123 -9.21 -34.91 8.32
C GLY A 123 -9.11 -33.40 8.53
N MET A 124 -7.98 -32.76 8.19
CA MET A 124 -7.76 -31.35 8.56
C MET A 124 -7.94 -30.34 7.41
N GLN A 125 -8.02 -30.80 6.15
CA GLN A 125 -7.78 -29.92 5.00
C GLN A 125 -9.02 -29.34 4.30
N TYR A 126 -10.21 -29.97 4.37
CA TYR A 126 -11.43 -29.39 3.76
C TYR A 126 -11.81 -28.03 4.39
N TYR A 127 -11.66 -27.90 5.70
CA TYR A 127 -11.90 -26.63 6.40
C TYR A 127 -10.89 -25.55 6.04
N LEU A 128 -9.67 -25.95 5.66
CA LEU A 128 -8.60 -25.04 5.32
C LEU A 128 -8.89 -24.34 3.99
N GLU A 129 -9.18 -25.11 2.93
CA GLU A 129 -9.53 -24.56 1.61
C GLU A 129 -10.70 -23.58 1.75
N ARG A 130 -11.75 -23.99 2.48
CA ARG A 130 -12.92 -23.15 2.73
C ARG A 130 -12.58 -21.87 3.49
N ARG A 131 -11.64 -21.90 4.45
CA ARG A 131 -11.18 -20.70 5.17
C ARG A 131 -10.38 -19.76 4.28
N ILE A 132 -9.55 -20.28 3.37
CA ILE A 132 -8.82 -19.46 2.40
C ILE A 132 -9.80 -18.79 1.45
N TRP A 133 -10.76 -19.56 0.92
CA TRP A 133 -11.84 -19.02 0.09
C TRP A 133 -12.65 -17.94 0.79
N TYR A 134 -13.04 -18.16 2.05
CA TYR A 134 -13.75 -17.14 2.81
C TYR A 134 -12.88 -15.92 3.10
N THR A 135 -11.60 -16.11 3.42
CA THR A 135 -10.67 -14.99 3.63
C THR A 135 -10.62 -14.16 2.35
N TRP A 136 -10.30 -14.77 1.21
CA TRP A 136 -10.25 -14.10 -0.08
C TRP A 136 -11.57 -13.40 -0.45
N LEU A 137 -12.71 -14.06 -0.26
CA LEU A 137 -14.02 -13.50 -0.55
C LEU A 137 -14.32 -12.28 0.33
N VAL A 138 -14.06 -12.39 1.63
CA VAL A 138 -14.25 -11.28 2.58
C VAL A 138 -13.32 -10.12 2.24
N SER A 139 -12.03 -10.38 2.01
CA SER A 139 -11.07 -9.36 1.56
C SER A 139 -11.57 -8.65 0.32
N SER A 140 -11.89 -9.42 -0.74
CA SER A 140 -12.34 -8.86 -2.02
C SER A 140 -13.62 -8.03 -1.89
N MET A 141 -14.58 -8.48 -1.07
CA MET A 141 -15.81 -7.72 -0.84
C MET A 141 -15.56 -6.46 -0.01
N CYS A 142 -14.70 -6.52 1.00
CA CYS A 142 -14.27 -5.34 1.74
C CYS A 142 -13.58 -4.31 0.84
N GLU A 143 -12.72 -4.77 -0.07
CA GLU A 143 -12.04 -3.88 -1.01
C GLU A 143 -13.01 -3.23 -2.01
N LEU A 144 -13.93 -4.02 -2.58
CA LEU A 144 -14.95 -3.50 -3.50
C LEU A 144 -15.92 -2.52 -2.83
N LEU A 145 -16.24 -2.74 -1.55
CA LEU A 145 -17.14 -1.87 -0.78
C LEU A 145 -16.41 -0.70 -0.13
N SER A 146 -15.09 -0.71 -0.09
CA SER A 146 -14.30 0.34 0.58
C SER A 146 -14.57 1.75 0.06
N PRO A 147 -14.78 2.01 -1.25
CA PRO A 147 -15.11 3.37 -1.71
C PRO A 147 -16.48 3.82 -1.22
N LEU A 148 -17.44 2.91 -1.10
CA LEU A 148 -18.76 3.21 -0.54
C LEU A 148 -18.65 3.52 0.96
N ILE A 149 -17.87 2.73 1.70
CA ILE A 149 -17.60 2.99 3.12
C ILE A 149 -16.94 4.36 3.28
N TYR A 150 -15.93 4.66 2.46
CA TYR A 150 -15.25 5.95 2.45
C TYR A 150 -16.20 7.11 2.13
N THR A 151 -17.08 7.00 1.12
CA THR A 151 -18.11 8.02 0.87
C THR A 151 -19.04 8.25 2.06
N TRP A 152 -19.32 7.20 2.84
CA TRP A 152 -20.26 7.27 3.95
C TRP A 152 -19.66 7.91 5.19
N PHE A 153 -18.37 7.66 5.44
CA PHE A 153 -17.60 8.29 6.52
C PHE A 153 -17.02 9.64 6.15
N ARG A 154 -17.05 10.01 4.87
CA ARG A 154 -16.62 11.33 4.45
C ARG A 154 -17.50 12.37 5.11
N TYR A 155 -16.89 13.17 5.97
CA TYR A 155 -17.56 14.32 6.56
C TYR A 155 -18.04 15.21 5.42
N ARG A 156 -19.35 15.51 5.40
CA ARG A 156 -19.90 16.46 4.43
C ARG A 156 -19.20 17.78 4.73
N GLU A 157 -18.24 18.16 3.88
CA GLU A 157 -17.64 19.48 3.90
C GLU A 157 -18.80 20.45 3.93
N THR A 158 -19.04 21.06 5.09
CA THR A 158 -19.90 22.22 5.17
C THR A 158 -19.23 23.21 4.23
N GLU A 159 -19.93 23.55 3.13
CA GLU A 159 -19.48 24.62 2.24
C GLU A 159 -18.95 25.75 3.12
N PRO A 160 -17.72 26.24 2.86
CA PRO A 160 -17.12 27.27 3.70
C PRO A 160 -18.15 28.39 3.85
N GLN A 161 -18.64 28.58 5.08
CA GLN A 161 -19.79 29.45 5.38
C GLN A 161 -19.57 30.91 4.96
N ASP A 162 -18.34 31.27 4.58
CA ASP A 162 -17.93 32.64 4.27
C ASP A 162 -17.69 32.92 2.78
N GLY A 163 -18.05 32.01 1.86
CA GLY A 163 -17.76 32.21 0.44
C GLY A 163 -16.25 32.34 0.13
N GLY A 164 -15.42 31.97 1.10
CA GLY A 164 -13.97 31.88 0.94
C GLY A 164 -13.68 30.88 -0.16
N LYS A 165 -12.99 31.34 -1.22
CA LYS A 165 -12.52 30.46 -2.28
C LYS A 165 -11.73 29.32 -1.62
N PRO A 166 -11.99 28.05 -1.99
CA PRO A 166 -11.25 26.92 -1.43
C PRO A 166 -9.75 27.17 -1.57
N TYR A 167 -8.97 26.79 -0.56
CA TYR A 167 -7.51 26.98 -0.58
C TYR A 167 -6.94 26.28 -1.81
N VAL A 168 -6.47 27.06 -2.78
CA VAL A 168 -6.03 26.56 -4.07
C VAL A 168 -4.60 26.06 -3.91
N THR A 169 -4.39 24.75 -3.90
CA THR A 169 -3.05 24.15 -3.94
C THR A 169 -2.58 24.00 -5.38
N LYS A 170 -1.26 23.98 -5.63
CA LYS A 170 -0.69 23.77 -6.97
C LYS A 170 -1.24 22.51 -7.65
N ASP A 171 -1.35 21.43 -6.88
CA ASP A 171 -1.90 20.16 -7.37
C ASP A 171 -3.38 20.28 -7.75
N SER A 172 -4.16 21.07 -7.00
CA SER A 172 -5.58 21.31 -7.32
C SER A 172 -5.74 22.09 -8.63
N ILE A 173 -4.90 23.09 -8.89
CA ILE A 173 -4.90 23.84 -10.17
C ILE A 173 -4.54 22.91 -11.32
N LEU A 174 -3.50 22.09 -11.15
CA LEU A 174 -3.03 21.18 -12.19
C LEU A 174 -4.09 20.11 -12.50
N GLN A 175 -4.81 19.64 -11.49
CA GLN A 175 -5.93 18.74 -11.64
C GLN A 175 -7.13 19.41 -12.32
N GLU A 176 -7.47 20.64 -11.95
CA GLU A 176 -8.51 21.43 -12.64
C GLU A 176 -8.16 21.66 -14.11
N LEU A 177 -6.90 21.99 -14.39
CA LEU A 177 -6.39 22.15 -15.76
C LEU A 177 -6.54 20.86 -16.56
N MET A 178 -6.14 19.72 -15.99
CA MET A 178 -6.32 18.41 -16.63
C MET A 178 -7.79 18.11 -16.94
N GLU A 179 -8.70 18.43 -16.02
CA GLU A 179 -10.13 18.21 -16.20
C GLU A 179 -10.70 19.12 -17.30
N ARG A 180 -10.33 20.40 -17.32
CA ARG A 180 -10.75 21.34 -18.38
C ARG A 180 -10.20 20.93 -19.75
N VAL A 181 -8.94 20.48 -19.82
CA VAL A 181 -8.35 19.92 -21.05
C VAL A 181 -9.10 18.66 -21.49
N ARG A 182 -9.50 17.79 -20.56
CA ARG A 182 -10.26 16.56 -20.86
C ARG A 182 -11.63 16.87 -21.45
N VAL A 183 -12.30 17.91 -20.96
CA VAL A 183 -13.59 18.40 -21.47
C VAL A 183 -13.43 19.28 -22.72
N LEU A 184 -12.18 19.53 -23.16
CA LEU A 184 -11.83 20.43 -24.27
C LEU A 184 -12.32 21.87 -24.05
N ASP A 185 -12.44 22.30 -22.79
CA ASP A 185 -12.74 23.68 -22.40
C ASP A 185 -11.46 24.50 -22.49
N LYS A 186 -11.18 24.99 -23.71
CA LYS A 186 -9.96 25.74 -24.01
C LYS A 186 -9.84 27.01 -23.17
N ASP A 187 -10.90 27.83 -23.14
CA ASP A 187 -10.85 29.14 -22.49
C ASP A 187 -10.65 28.98 -20.98
N GLY A 188 -11.31 28.00 -20.39
CA GLY A 188 -11.13 27.67 -18.99
C GLY A 188 -9.75 27.10 -18.67
N ALA A 189 -9.20 26.25 -19.53
CA ALA A 189 -7.85 25.71 -19.35
C ALA A 189 -6.79 26.82 -19.43
N GLU A 190 -6.94 27.80 -20.32
CA GLU A 190 -6.05 28.97 -20.39
C GLU A 190 -6.11 29.80 -19.10
N GLU A 191 -7.31 30.05 -18.55
CA GLU A 191 -7.48 30.78 -17.28
C GLU A 191 -6.82 30.04 -16.09
N THR A 192 -7.05 28.74 -15.97
CA THR A 192 -6.44 27.92 -14.90
C THR A 192 -4.92 27.85 -15.03
N LEU A 193 -4.39 27.81 -16.26
CA LEU A 193 -2.96 27.81 -16.52
C LEU A 193 -2.31 29.15 -16.12
N ASP A 194 -2.94 30.28 -16.45
CA ASP A 194 -2.46 31.61 -16.06
C ASP A 194 -2.43 31.78 -14.53
N GLU A 195 -3.43 31.25 -13.82
CA GLU A 195 -3.43 31.23 -12.35
C GLU A 195 -2.30 30.36 -11.79
N ALA A 196 -2.03 29.20 -12.40
CA ALA A 196 -0.91 28.33 -12.03
C ALA A 196 0.44 29.04 -12.17
N PHE A 197 0.63 29.76 -13.29
CA PHE A 197 1.83 30.56 -13.53
C PHE A 197 1.97 31.68 -12.52
N ARG A 198 0.86 32.38 -12.20
CA ARG A 198 0.87 33.45 -11.21
C ARG A 198 1.26 32.95 -9.82
N MET A 199 0.72 31.81 -9.38
CA MET A 199 1.12 31.18 -8.11
C MET A 199 2.59 30.78 -8.12
N THR A 200 3.08 30.19 -9.21
CA THR A 200 4.48 29.77 -9.32
C THR A 200 5.42 30.98 -9.31
N GLN A 201 5.04 32.09 -9.97
CA GLN A 201 5.81 33.33 -9.93
C GLN A 201 5.80 33.99 -8.55
N ALA A 202 4.68 33.96 -7.84
CA ALA A 202 4.61 34.48 -6.46
C ALA A 202 5.54 33.70 -5.53
N ASP A 203 5.54 32.37 -5.61
CA ASP A 203 6.43 31.51 -4.83
C ASP A 203 7.92 31.70 -5.17
N ILE A 204 8.25 32.10 -6.40
CA ILE A 204 9.63 32.42 -6.80
C ILE A 204 10.01 33.85 -6.35
N ALA A 205 9.04 34.77 -6.28
CA ALA A 205 9.27 36.15 -5.86
C ALA A 205 9.36 36.30 -4.33
N GLU A 206 8.65 35.47 -3.54
CA GLU A 206 8.73 35.47 -2.08
C GLU A 206 10.14 35.23 -1.52
N PRO A 207 10.95 34.25 -1.98
CA PRO A 207 12.30 34.05 -1.46
C PRO A 207 13.27 35.18 -1.87
N ALA A 208 12.97 35.92 -2.95
CA ALA A 208 13.78 37.07 -3.35
C ALA A 208 13.55 38.28 -2.42
N ASN A 209 12.34 38.42 -1.85
CA ASN A 209 11.98 39.52 -0.95
C ASN A 209 12.04 39.14 0.55
N ALA A 210 12.18 37.86 0.90
CA ALA A 210 12.37 37.43 2.28
C ALA A 210 13.67 37.99 2.89
N CYS A 211 14.67 38.32 2.07
CA CYS A 211 15.89 39.01 2.49
C CYS A 211 15.76 40.55 2.52
N GLU A 212 14.68 41.12 1.98
CA GLU A 212 14.49 42.60 1.96
C GLU A 212 13.80 43.13 3.22
N ASN A 213 13.10 42.28 3.97
CA ASN A 213 12.62 42.66 5.30
C ASN A 213 13.77 42.48 6.29
N GLU A 214 14.30 43.60 6.83
CA GLU A 214 15.37 43.68 7.86
C GLU A 214 14.94 43.02 9.19
N VAL A 215 14.60 41.74 9.18
CA VAL A 215 14.45 40.94 10.40
C VAL A 215 15.83 40.40 10.74
N THR A 216 16.49 41.10 11.65
CA THR A 216 17.76 40.67 12.21
C THR A 216 17.53 39.83 13.47
N TYR A 217 18.30 38.77 13.62
CA TYR A 217 18.25 37.86 14.75
C TYR A 217 19.51 38.03 15.62
N ARG A 218 19.36 37.76 16.92
CA ARG A 218 20.50 37.49 17.82
C ARG A 218 20.77 36.00 17.76
N VAL A 219 21.96 35.63 17.30
CA VAL A 219 22.40 34.24 17.18
C VAL A 219 23.38 33.96 18.30
N GLU A 220 23.18 32.86 19.03
CA GLU A 220 24.14 32.34 20.01
C GLU A 220 24.79 31.11 19.40
N TYR A 221 26.11 31.13 19.26
CA TYR A 221 26.90 30.03 18.73
C TYR A 221 27.29 29.06 19.85
N ASP A 222 27.65 27.82 19.49
CA ASP A 222 28.02 26.77 20.46
C ASP A 222 29.24 27.10 21.33
N ASP A 223 30.09 28.05 20.91
CA ASP A 223 31.21 28.55 21.69
C ASP A 223 30.80 29.59 22.75
N GLY A 224 29.50 29.87 22.87
CA GLY A 224 28.92 30.87 23.76
C GLY A 224 29.08 32.30 23.26
N SER A 225 29.57 32.50 22.04
CA SER A 225 29.59 33.82 21.41
C SER A 225 28.19 34.18 20.89
N THR A 226 27.82 35.44 21.02
CA THR A 226 26.55 35.96 20.50
C THR A 226 26.81 37.00 19.42
N GLU A 227 26.15 36.86 18.29
CA GLU A 227 26.15 37.84 17.21
C GLU A 227 24.76 38.47 17.06
N ASP A 228 24.72 39.78 17.21
CA ASP A 228 23.52 40.60 17.01
C ASP A 228 23.49 41.08 15.57
N GLY A 229 22.30 41.08 14.95
CA GLY A 229 22.14 41.68 13.63
C GLY A 229 22.20 40.69 12.46
N VAL A 230 22.20 39.38 12.72
CA VAL A 230 22.33 38.37 11.66
C VAL A 230 21.05 38.33 10.83
N GLU A 231 21.19 38.58 9.53
CA GLU A 231 20.08 38.52 8.59
C GLU A 231 19.59 37.08 8.44
N LEU A 232 18.27 36.90 8.32
CA LEU A 232 17.65 35.57 8.13
C LEU A 232 18.30 34.76 7.00
N CYS A 233 18.75 35.43 5.95
CA CYS A 233 19.35 34.79 4.78
C CYS A 233 20.79 34.31 5.01
N GLN A 234 21.44 34.76 6.08
CA GLN A 234 22.75 34.26 6.53
C GLN A 234 22.59 33.05 7.47
N LEU A 235 21.40 32.85 8.02
CA LEU A 235 21.06 31.66 8.78
C LEU A 235 20.79 30.52 7.81
N GLN A 236 21.79 29.67 7.61
CA GLN A 236 21.50 28.32 7.12
C GLN A 236 20.78 27.59 8.26
N PRO A 237 19.64 26.93 8.00
CA PRO A 237 19.09 26.00 8.97
C PRO A 237 20.20 25.01 9.30
N THR A 238 20.66 25.04 10.55
CA THR A 238 21.64 24.06 11.01
C THR A 238 20.96 22.71 10.87
N GLU A 239 21.43 21.87 9.93
CA GLU A 239 20.97 20.48 9.82
C GLU A 239 21.19 19.73 11.16
N ASP A 240 22.06 20.28 12.01
CA ASP A 240 22.38 19.85 13.37
C ASP A 240 21.61 20.63 14.46
N GLN A 241 20.34 21.02 14.28
CA GLN A 241 19.57 21.42 15.46
C GLN A 241 19.56 20.22 16.44
N PRO A 242 20.12 20.34 17.65
CA PRO A 242 20.04 19.28 18.62
C PRO A 242 18.56 19.03 18.85
N TYR A 243 18.15 17.81 18.51
CA TYR A 243 16.87 17.24 18.90
C TYR A 243 16.57 17.73 20.32
N ALA A 244 15.50 18.51 20.49
CA ALA A 244 15.09 18.99 21.81
C ALA A 244 15.24 17.83 22.80
N ASP A 245 15.93 18.08 23.92
CA ASP A 245 16.49 17.12 24.90
C ASP A 245 15.56 16.00 25.41
N ASP A 246 14.32 15.93 24.95
CA ASP A 246 13.40 14.80 25.09
C ASP A 246 13.54 13.76 23.96
N VAL A 247 14.78 13.37 23.61
CA VAL A 247 15.09 12.23 22.72
C VAL A 247 14.44 10.93 23.22
N GLU A 248 14.03 10.88 24.49
CA GLU A 248 13.32 9.75 25.08
C GLU A 248 11.79 9.77 24.87
N SER A 249 11.21 10.85 24.34
CA SER A 249 9.75 10.95 24.26
C SER A 249 9.20 10.42 22.92
N CYS A 250 8.36 9.37 22.99
CA CYS A 250 7.52 8.98 21.87
C CYS A 250 6.41 10.03 21.73
N THR A 251 6.40 10.79 20.64
CA THR A 251 5.38 11.83 20.38
C THR A 251 4.53 11.43 19.18
N GLY A 252 3.27 11.86 19.14
CA GLY A 252 2.39 11.55 18.00
C GLY A 252 1.56 10.26 18.14
N TRP A 253 2.04 9.25 18.86
CA TRP A 253 1.44 7.92 18.92
C TRP A 253 0.16 7.85 19.78
N CYS A 254 -0.86 7.16 19.25
CA CYS A 254 -2.16 6.90 19.86
C CYS A 254 -2.86 8.16 20.41
N ARG A 255 -2.57 9.33 19.82
CA ARG A 255 -3.22 10.60 20.16
C ARG A 255 -4.34 10.89 19.18
N THR A 256 -5.58 10.60 19.59
CA THR A 256 -6.78 10.83 18.78
C THR A 256 -7.01 12.31 18.43
N SER A 257 -6.39 13.25 19.16
CA SER A 257 -6.41 14.67 18.84
C SER A 257 -5.88 14.97 17.43
N TYR A 258 -4.97 14.15 16.89
CA TYR A 258 -4.48 14.33 15.52
C TYR A 258 -5.51 14.02 14.44
N LEU A 259 -6.62 13.35 14.77
CA LEU A 259 -7.77 13.14 13.88
C LEU A 259 -8.70 14.36 13.82
N ARG A 260 -8.46 15.37 14.66
CA ARG A 260 -9.23 16.62 14.75
C ARG A 260 -8.31 17.84 14.77
N PRO A 261 -7.41 18.02 13.78
CA PRO A 261 -6.70 19.27 13.62
C PRO A 261 -7.70 20.40 13.28
N ASP A 262 -7.30 21.64 13.54
CA ASP A 262 -8.12 22.82 13.26
C ASP A 262 -8.39 22.99 11.76
N ASP A 263 -7.44 22.53 10.92
CA ASP A 263 -7.63 22.45 9.48
C ASP A 263 -8.47 21.23 9.07
N ALA A 264 -9.66 21.49 8.51
CA ALA A 264 -10.60 20.47 8.08
C ALA A 264 -10.03 19.56 6.98
N MET A 265 -9.19 20.08 6.09
CA MET A 265 -8.58 19.30 5.00
C MET A 265 -7.60 18.27 5.56
N THR A 266 -6.69 18.70 6.43
CA THR A 266 -5.75 17.81 7.13
C THR A 266 -6.49 16.78 7.98
N ALA A 267 -7.58 17.18 8.66
CA ALA A 267 -8.42 16.25 9.43
C ALA A 267 -8.97 15.13 8.55
N MET A 268 -9.50 15.49 7.37
CA MET A 268 -10.05 14.53 6.42
C MET A 268 -8.97 13.60 5.87
N GLN A 269 -7.80 14.13 5.47
CA GLN A 269 -6.69 13.32 4.97
C GLN A 269 -6.21 12.31 6.02
N ARG A 270 -6.05 12.71 7.27
CA ARG A 270 -5.61 11.82 8.36
C ARG A 270 -6.62 10.72 8.65
N ARG A 271 -7.92 11.04 8.67
CA ARG A 271 -8.98 10.05 8.83
C ARG A 271 -9.05 9.10 7.65
N ALA A 272 -8.91 9.61 6.43
CA ALA A 272 -8.86 8.79 5.21
C ALA A 272 -7.72 7.78 5.29
N LYS A 273 -6.50 8.24 5.56
CA LYS A 273 -5.31 7.40 5.75
C LYS A 273 -5.50 6.36 6.86
N LEU A 274 -6.10 6.77 7.98
CA LEU A 274 -6.36 5.87 9.09
C LEU A 274 -7.37 4.76 8.73
N ILE A 275 -8.50 5.11 8.10
CA ILE A 275 -9.52 4.14 7.66
C ILE A 275 -8.93 3.19 6.61
N ASP A 276 -8.14 3.73 5.69
CA ASP A 276 -7.46 2.96 4.65
C ASP A 276 -6.47 1.95 5.24
N ALA A 277 -5.63 2.39 6.17
CA ALA A 277 -4.68 1.52 6.88
C ALA A 277 -5.40 0.43 7.68
N PHE A 278 -6.52 0.76 8.36
CA PHE A 278 -7.32 -0.24 9.09
C PHE A 278 -7.92 -1.29 8.17
N ARG A 279 -8.49 -0.85 7.04
CA ARG A 279 -9.01 -1.73 6.02
C ARG A 279 -7.89 -2.64 5.54
N SER A 280 -6.86 -2.07 4.92
CA SER A 280 -5.72 -2.80 4.34
C SER A 280 -5.15 -3.85 5.30
N VAL A 281 -4.83 -3.49 6.55
CA VAL A 281 -4.27 -4.44 7.54
C VAL A 281 -5.21 -5.58 7.85
N LEU A 282 -6.47 -5.29 8.18
CA LEU A 282 -7.39 -6.28 8.72
C LEU A 282 -7.99 -7.17 7.63
N THR A 283 -8.23 -6.61 6.45
CA THR A 283 -8.90 -7.31 5.36
C THR A 283 -7.92 -7.99 4.44
N LEU A 284 -6.72 -7.46 4.25
CA LEU A 284 -5.82 -7.94 3.22
C LEU A 284 -4.44 -8.33 3.75
N GLU A 285 -3.69 -7.37 4.27
CA GLU A 285 -2.27 -7.53 4.50
C GLU A 285 -1.99 -8.58 5.58
N LEU A 286 -2.64 -8.49 6.74
CA LEU A 286 -2.43 -9.45 7.82
C LEU A 286 -2.97 -10.85 7.46
N PRO A 287 -4.22 -11.02 6.98
CA PRO A 287 -4.71 -12.35 6.62
C PRO A 287 -3.87 -13.02 5.54
N PHE A 288 -3.49 -12.29 4.49
CA PHE A 288 -2.74 -12.86 3.38
C PHE A 288 -1.29 -13.13 3.77
N PHE A 289 -0.67 -12.27 4.57
CA PHE A 289 0.64 -12.53 5.16
C PHE A 289 0.62 -13.81 6.00
N LEU A 290 -0.38 -13.99 6.87
CA LEU A 290 -0.50 -15.19 7.70
C LEU A 290 -0.71 -16.45 6.86
N TRP A 291 -1.53 -16.39 5.82
CA TRP A 291 -1.70 -17.52 4.90
C TRP A 291 -0.40 -17.85 4.18
N ARG A 292 0.25 -16.87 3.56
CA ARG A 292 1.52 -17.09 2.84
C ARG A 292 2.61 -17.59 3.77
N LEU A 293 2.67 -17.08 5.00
CA LEU A 293 3.61 -17.56 6.01
C LEU A 293 3.28 -19.01 6.37
N TRP A 294 2.02 -19.35 6.62
CA TRP A 294 1.62 -20.72 6.98
C TRP A 294 1.96 -21.75 5.90
N PHE A 295 1.69 -21.44 4.64
CA PHE A 295 1.91 -22.39 3.55
C PHE A 295 3.35 -22.44 3.06
N ASN A 296 4.06 -21.31 3.00
CA ASN A 296 5.40 -21.24 2.42
C ASN A 296 6.51 -21.24 3.48
N TRP A 297 6.17 -21.49 4.76
CA TRP A 297 7.17 -21.57 5.82
C TRP A 297 8.14 -22.72 5.57
N GLY A 298 9.36 -22.38 5.18
CA GLY A 298 10.41 -23.36 4.92
C GLY A 298 10.33 -24.05 3.56
N ASP A 299 9.40 -23.64 2.70
CA ASP A 299 9.38 -24.07 1.31
C ASP A 299 10.30 -23.17 0.46
N THR A 300 11.08 -23.77 -0.44
CA THR A 300 11.91 -23.06 -1.43
C THR A 300 11.11 -22.71 -2.68
N SER A 301 9.79 -22.54 -2.52
CA SER A 301 8.90 -22.02 -3.56
C SER A 301 9.52 -20.78 -4.23
N GLY A 302 9.22 -20.57 -5.52
CA GLY A 302 9.89 -19.55 -6.33
C GLY A 302 9.93 -18.16 -5.69
N ILE A 303 10.96 -17.38 -6.02
CA ILE A 303 11.24 -16.04 -5.46
C ILE A 303 10.00 -15.11 -5.39
N GLN A 304 9.06 -15.28 -6.31
CA GLN A 304 7.80 -14.53 -6.37
C GLN A 304 6.97 -14.64 -5.08
N VAL A 305 6.89 -15.84 -4.48
CA VAL A 305 6.08 -16.07 -3.28
C VAL A 305 6.70 -15.37 -2.06
N HIS A 306 8.03 -15.41 -1.95
CA HIS A 306 8.75 -14.69 -0.91
C HIS A 306 8.64 -13.17 -1.08
N LEU A 307 8.72 -12.65 -2.31
CA LEU A 307 8.54 -11.24 -2.60
C LEU A 307 7.14 -10.77 -2.18
N LEU A 308 6.09 -11.52 -2.52
CA LEU A 308 4.74 -11.21 -2.08
C LEU A 308 4.60 -11.30 -0.55
N THR A 309 5.18 -12.32 0.08
CA THR A 309 5.13 -12.43 1.56
C THR A 309 5.80 -11.23 2.24
N VAL A 310 6.96 -10.79 1.72
CA VAL A 310 7.65 -9.60 2.21
C VAL A 310 6.84 -8.34 1.92
N LYS A 311 6.22 -8.22 0.75
CA LYS A 311 5.26 -7.15 0.41
C LYS A 311 4.19 -7.06 1.49
N ASN A 312 3.44 -8.12 1.73
CA ASN A 312 2.32 -8.02 2.68
C ASN A 312 2.77 -7.79 4.13
N GLY A 313 3.96 -8.28 4.49
CA GLY A 313 4.57 -7.96 5.78
C GLY A 313 4.97 -6.49 5.91
N LEU A 314 5.60 -5.90 4.89
CA LEU A 314 6.06 -4.50 4.90
C LEU A 314 4.88 -3.52 4.83
N TRP A 315 3.92 -3.75 3.94
CA TRP A 315 2.72 -2.92 3.83
C TRP A 315 1.87 -3.02 5.11
N GLY A 316 1.60 -4.24 5.58
CA GLY A 316 0.86 -4.44 6.82
C GLY A 316 1.55 -3.82 8.05
N PHE A 317 2.89 -3.80 8.08
CA PHE A 317 3.64 -3.11 9.13
C PHE A 317 3.56 -1.58 8.99
N GLY A 318 3.70 -1.05 7.78
CA GLY A 318 3.53 0.38 7.50
C GLY A 318 2.15 0.89 7.91
N ASP A 319 1.09 0.17 7.53
CA ASP A 319 -0.27 0.50 7.90
C ASP A 319 -0.51 0.39 9.42
N LEU A 320 0.09 -0.60 10.08
CA LEU A 320 0.05 -0.70 11.54
C LEU A 320 0.66 0.53 12.22
N LEU A 321 1.78 1.04 11.69
CA LEU A 321 2.37 2.28 12.17
C LEU A 321 1.46 3.48 11.90
N THR A 322 0.85 3.56 10.72
CA THR A 322 -0.14 4.61 10.40
C THR A 322 -1.32 4.60 11.37
N ILE A 323 -1.83 3.41 11.72
CA ILE A 323 -2.89 3.24 12.72
C ILE A 323 -2.43 3.73 14.09
N LEU A 324 -1.27 3.27 14.54
CA LEU A 324 -0.70 3.65 15.84
C LEU A 324 -0.38 5.15 15.88
N ALA A 325 -0.04 5.76 14.76
CA ALA A 325 0.19 7.20 14.64
C ALA A 325 -1.10 8.02 14.46
N CYS A 326 -2.27 7.37 14.43
CA CYS A 326 -3.56 8.02 14.14
C CYS A 326 -3.54 8.85 12.84
N GLY A 327 -2.83 8.37 11.81
CA GLY A 327 -2.66 9.06 10.54
C GLY A 327 -1.65 10.22 10.55
N ASN A 328 -0.95 10.47 11.66
CA ASN A 328 0.10 11.48 11.74
C ASN A 328 1.46 10.92 11.29
N GLU A 329 1.90 11.22 10.08
CA GLU A 329 3.18 10.72 9.56
C GLU A 329 4.40 11.25 10.33
N ASP A 330 4.23 12.38 11.02
CA ASP A 330 5.25 13.03 11.85
C ASP A 330 5.37 12.42 13.26
N ALA A 331 4.67 11.31 13.55
CA ALA A 331 4.80 10.65 14.85
C ALA A 331 6.21 10.07 15.01
N THR A 332 6.91 10.49 16.08
CA THR A 332 8.32 10.13 16.31
C THR A 332 8.49 9.11 17.44
N ILE A 333 9.44 8.18 17.26
CA ILE A 333 9.95 7.25 18.29
C ILE A 333 11.45 7.45 18.33
N MET A 334 11.99 7.87 19.48
CA MET A 334 13.43 8.11 19.66
C MET A 334 14.01 9.05 18.58
N GLY A 335 13.26 10.07 18.19
CA GLY A 335 13.65 11.00 17.13
C GLY A 335 13.59 10.47 15.69
N TYR A 336 13.01 9.29 15.46
CA TYR A 336 12.74 8.78 14.12
C TYR A 336 11.25 8.84 13.82
N ALA A 337 10.86 9.19 12.60
CA ALA A 337 9.48 9.11 12.11
C ALA A 337 9.30 7.83 11.27
N PRO A 338 9.09 6.65 11.92
CA PRO A 338 9.12 5.36 11.21
C PRO A 338 7.98 5.22 10.19
N ALA A 339 6.81 5.82 10.45
CA ALA A 339 5.69 5.80 9.49
C ALA A 339 6.06 6.53 8.18
N ALA A 340 6.61 7.74 8.29
CA ALA A 340 7.10 8.50 7.14
C ALA A 340 8.23 7.77 6.40
N MET A 341 9.18 7.18 7.14
CA MET A 341 10.29 6.43 6.57
C MET A 341 9.81 5.26 5.72
N ILE A 342 8.89 4.45 6.26
CA ILE A 342 8.35 3.29 5.54
C ILE A 342 7.49 3.74 4.36
N SER A 343 6.67 4.78 4.52
CA SER A 343 5.89 5.35 3.43
C SER A 343 6.78 5.79 2.25
N ARG A 344 7.88 6.51 2.53
CA ARG A 344 8.87 6.90 1.51
C ARG A 344 9.54 5.69 0.85
N PHE A 345 9.89 4.67 1.65
CA PHE A 345 10.47 3.44 1.13
C PHE A 345 9.51 2.70 0.18
N LEU A 346 8.24 2.57 0.59
CA LEU A 346 7.18 1.93 -0.21
C LEU A 346 6.82 2.74 -1.47
N ALA A 347 6.93 4.07 -1.41
CA ALA A 347 6.81 4.96 -2.57
C ALA A 347 8.01 4.86 -3.55
N GLY A 348 8.98 3.97 -3.29
CA GLY A 348 10.12 3.74 -4.18
C GLY A 348 11.20 4.82 -4.08
N HIS A 349 11.13 5.71 -3.10
CA HIS A 349 12.13 6.78 -2.88
C HIS A 349 13.31 6.24 -2.08
N VAL A 350 13.86 5.08 -2.48
CA VAL A 350 14.89 4.35 -1.72
C VAL A 350 16.16 5.18 -1.54
N ALA A 351 16.55 5.97 -2.55
CA ALA A 351 17.70 6.86 -2.46
C ALA A 351 17.46 8.03 -1.49
N GLY A 352 16.28 8.67 -1.52
CA GLY A 352 15.93 9.77 -0.61
C GLY A 352 15.71 9.29 0.84
N ALA A 353 15.03 8.16 1.04
CA ALA A 353 14.75 7.62 2.38
C ALA A 353 16.02 7.14 3.11
N ILE A 354 17.04 6.69 2.37
CA ILE A 354 18.35 6.30 2.91
C ILE A 354 19.25 7.53 3.03
N HIS A 355 19.27 8.45 2.05
CA HIS A 355 20.09 9.66 2.13
C HIS A 355 19.65 10.55 3.30
N ASP A 356 18.34 10.79 3.45
CA ASP A 356 17.73 11.55 4.55
C ASP A 356 17.77 10.81 5.90
N ASN A 357 18.34 9.60 6.01
CA ASN A 357 18.54 8.92 7.30
C ASN A 357 20.00 8.54 7.57
N TRP A 358 20.81 8.39 6.51
CA TRP A 358 22.22 8.07 6.64
C TRP A 358 23.03 9.35 6.92
N SER A 359 22.61 10.50 6.39
CA SER A 359 23.09 11.78 6.93
C SER A 359 22.73 11.92 8.42
N TRP A 360 21.60 11.35 8.87
CA TRP A 360 21.12 11.44 10.26
C TRP A 360 21.80 10.48 11.27
N SER A 361 22.54 9.44 10.85
CA SER A 361 23.16 8.49 11.80
C SER A 361 24.69 8.36 11.70
N SER A 362 25.33 8.95 10.68
CA SER A 362 26.77 8.75 10.45
C SER A 362 27.68 9.88 10.95
N HIS A 363 27.16 11.02 11.40
CA HIS A 363 27.99 12.17 11.80
C HIS A 363 28.33 12.20 13.30
N GLY A 364 28.72 11.03 13.82
CA GLY A 364 29.22 10.87 15.19
C GLY A 364 30.74 10.99 15.35
N LYS A 365 31.52 11.11 14.27
CA LYS A 365 32.98 11.37 14.35
C LYS A 365 33.46 12.15 13.13
N GLY A 366 33.87 13.39 13.35
CA GLY A 366 34.48 14.24 12.34
C GLY A 366 35.72 13.60 11.72
N TYR A 367 35.70 13.52 10.40
CA TYR A 367 36.90 13.68 9.58
C TYR A 367 36.59 14.78 8.57
N GLU A 368 37.09 15.96 8.87
CA GLU A 368 37.13 17.10 7.96
C GLU A 368 38.05 16.73 6.79
N VAL A 369 37.47 16.24 5.68
CA VAL A 369 38.19 16.15 4.40
C VAL A 369 37.80 17.37 3.60
N ARG A 370 38.64 18.40 3.71
CA ARG A 370 38.60 19.58 2.85
C ARG A 370 39.04 19.14 1.44
N SER A 371 38.10 18.83 0.55
CA SER A 371 38.38 18.70 -0.87
C SER A 371 38.12 20.03 -1.55
N GLU A 372 39.20 20.76 -1.83
CA GLU A 372 39.21 21.83 -2.82
C GLU A 372 38.79 21.27 -4.18
N GLY A 373 37.68 21.77 -4.73
CA GLY A 373 37.55 21.99 -6.17
C GLY A 373 37.08 20.84 -7.07
N ASP A 374 36.22 19.94 -6.60
CA ASP A 374 35.56 18.96 -7.48
C ASP A 374 34.04 19.20 -7.58
N SER A 375 33.53 19.30 -8.80
CA SER A 375 32.11 19.50 -9.09
C SER A 375 31.26 18.32 -8.61
N PRO A 376 30.02 18.54 -8.13
CA PRO A 376 29.14 17.49 -7.59
C PRO A 376 28.97 16.26 -8.50
N ASP A 377 29.02 16.45 -9.82
CA ASP A 377 28.93 15.37 -10.81
C ASP A 377 30.08 14.35 -10.73
N SER A 378 31.25 14.73 -10.21
CA SER A 378 32.42 13.83 -10.12
C SER A 378 32.32 12.89 -8.91
N LEU A 379 31.64 13.30 -7.85
CA LEU A 379 31.45 12.52 -6.62
C LEU A 379 30.41 11.40 -6.84
N GLU A 380 29.30 11.72 -7.51
CA GLU A 380 28.30 10.71 -7.91
C GLU A 380 28.91 9.68 -8.86
N LEU A 381 29.72 10.11 -9.84
CA LEU A 381 30.40 9.20 -10.77
C LEU A 381 31.43 8.31 -10.07
N GLN A 382 32.14 8.81 -9.06
CA GLN A 382 33.07 8.01 -8.26
C GLN A 382 32.34 6.99 -7.37
N MET A 383 31.20 7.35 -6.78
CA MET A 383 30.35 6.41 -6.03
C MET A 383 29.78 5.32 -6.93
N LEU A 384 29.24 5.67 -8.10
CA LEU A 384 28.72 4.71 -9.08
C LEU A 384 29.81 3.77 -9.60
N ASN A 385 31.00 4.27 -9.88
CA ASN A 385 32.12 3.42 -10.33
C ASN A 385 32.58 2.46 -9.22
N ARG A 386 32.52 2.88 -7.95
CA ARG A 386 32.89 2.02 -6.81
C ARG A 386 31.84 0.91 -6.59
N ILE A 387 30.55 1.20 -6.77
CA ILE A 387 29.47 0.21 -6.72
C ILE A 387 29.57 -0.79 -7.89
N LEU A 388 29.98 -0.34 -9.07
CA LEU A 388 30.12 -1.18 -10.27
C LEU A 388 31.39 -2.06 -10.27
N GLN A 389 32.41 -1.72 -9.48
CA GLN A 389 33.66 -2.47 -9.41
C GLN A 389 33.71 -3.56 -8.34
N GLU A 390 32.72 -3.66 -7.45
CA GLU A 390 32.67 -4.76 -6.48
C GLU A 390 32.18 -6.07 -7.12
N PRO A 391 33.02 -7.12 -7.19
CA PRO A 391 32.59 -8.39 -7.71
C PRO A 391 31.77 -9.14 -6.66
N ARG A 392 30.50 -9.38 -7.00
CA ARG A 392 29.51 -10.33 -6.43
C ARG A 392 28.48 -9.78 -5.43
N PRO A 393 27.55 -8.92 -5.90
CA PRO A 393 26.34 -8.55 -5.12
C PRO A 393 25.50 -9.78 -4.73
N ALA A 394 25.49 -10.86 -5.52
CA ALA A 394 24.68 -12.05 -5.26
C ALA A 394 25.19 -12.94 -4.10
N VAL A 395 26.49 -12.94 -3.81
CA VAL A 395 27.06 -13.75 -2.71
C VAL A 395 26.86 -13.01 -1.39
N LEU A 396 27.14 -11.70 -1.38
CA LEU A 396 26.89 -10.85 -0.21
C LEU A 396 25.39 -10.79 0.13
N ALA A 397 24.50 -10.74 -0.88
CA ALA A 397 23.06 -10.81 -0.67
C ALA A 397 22.62 -12.14 -0.06
N ARG A 398 23.22 -13.26 -0.47
CA ARG A 398 22.94 -14.59 0.12
C ARG A 398 23.42 -14.71 1.56
N GLU A 399 24.61 -14.20 1.88
CA GLU A 399 25.14 -14.22 3.25
C GLU A 399 24.33 -13.31 4.17
N LYS A 400 24.00 -12.09 3.73
CA LYS A 400 23.13 -11.18 4.51
C LYS A 400 21.72 -11.71 4.68
N TRP A 401 21.17 -12.41 3.67
CA TRP A 401 19.88 -13.09 3.79
C TRP A 401 19.92 -14.23 4.81
N ALA A 402 20.94 -15.07 4.80
CA ALA A 402 21.10 -16.15 5.78
C ALA A 402 21.27 -15.62 7.21
N GLU A 403 22.01 -14.52 7.37
CA GLU A 403 22.15 -13.83 8.65
C GLU A 403 20.80 -13.28 9.15
N ALA A 404 20.05 -12.58 8.30
CA ALA A 404 18.72 -12.05 8.60
C ALA A 404 17.74 -13.16 9.01
N VAL A 405 17.72 -14.29 8.29
CA VAL A 405 16.90 -15.46 8.64
C VAL A 405 17.28 -16.02 10.02
N SER A 406 18.57 -16.04 10.37
CA SER A 406 19.05 -16.51 11.67
C SER A 406 18.69 -15.58 12.84
N VAL A 407 18.59 -14.27 12.57
CA VAL A 407 18.17 -13.25 13.55
C VAL A 407 16.66 -13.36 13.80
N VAL A 408 15.87 -13.52 12.74
CA VAL A 408 14.41 -13.73 12.84
C VAL A 408 14.09 -15.03 13.59
N ALA A 409 14.85 -16.11 13.33
CA ALA A 409 14.71 -17.37 14.07
C ALA A 409 15.01 -17.23 15.58
N ARG A 410 15.95 -16.35 15.96
CA ARG A 410 16.28 -16.05 17.37
C ARG A 410 15.23 -15.16 18.04
N GLN A 411 14.61 -14.22 17.32
CA GLN A 411 13.56 -13.35 17.86
C GLN A 411 12.24 -14.10 18.17
N ARG A 412 12.07 -15.33 17.67
CA ARG A 412 10.91 -16.21 17.93
C ARG A 412 10.53 -16.38 19.40
N LYS A 413 11.49 -16.32 20.33
CA LYS A 413 11.22 -16.44 21.78
C LYS A 413 10.80 -15.13 22.45
N GLN A 414 11.16 -13.98 21.88
CA GLN A 414 10.73 -12.66 22.37
C GLN A 414 9.40 -12.22 21.76
N LEU A 415 9.12 -12.65 20.52
CA LEU A 415 7.94 -12.21 19.78
C LEU A 415 6.61 -12.60 20.46
N ALA A 416 6.53 -13.71 21.20
CA ALA A 416 5.27 -14.12 21.86
C ALA A 416 4.83 -13.17 22.99
N ALA A 417 5.78 -12.53 23.69
CA ALA A 417 5.47 -11.51 24.69
C ALA A 417 5.20 -10.14 24.05
N SER A 418 5.96 -9.78 23.01
CA SER A 418 5.79 -8.51 22.29
C SER A 418 4.51 -8.48 21.43
N THR A 419 4.10 -9.60 20.82
CA THR A 419 2.85 -9.67 20.04
C THR A 419 1.60 -9.52 20.89
N ALA A 420 1.61 -10.05 22.13
CA ALA A 420 0.53 -9.82 23.07
C ALA A 420 0.46 -8.35 23.49
N TRP A 421 1.61 -7.69 23.70
CA TRP A 421 1.68 -6.28 24.08
C TRP A 421 1.29 -5.32 22.94
N VAL A 422 1.82 -5.55 21.72
CA VAL A 422 1.43 -4.81 20.51
C VAL A 422 -0.04 -5.07 20.19
N GLY A 423 -0.51 -6.32 20.27
CA GLY A 423 -1.93 -6.64 20.09
C GLY A 423 -2.83 -5.94 21.11
N PHE A 424 -2.40 -5.84 22.37
CA PHE A 424 -3.11 -5.09 23.41
C PHE A 424 -3.11 -3.58 23.13
N GLN A 425 -1.98 -2.98 22.74
CA GLN A 425 -1.90 -1.57 22.38
C GLN A 425 -2.75 -1.24 21.15
N VAL A 426 -2.71 -2.08 20.12
CA VAL A 426 -3.54 -1.93 18.92
C VAL A 426 -5.01 -2.05 19.30
N PHE A 427 -5.38 -3.00 20.16
CA PHE A 427 -6.75 -3.16 20.63
C PHE A 427 -7.24 -1.97 21.48
N THR A 428 -6.44 -1.45 22.42
CA THR A 428 -6.82 -0.27 23.21
C THR A 428 -6.90 0.99 22.35
N CYS A 429 -5.99 1.17 21.40
CA CYS A 429 -6.00 2.27 20.45
C CYS A 429 -7.25 2.15 19.52
N LEU A 430 -7.59 0.95 19.05
CA LEU A 430 -8.84 0.64 18.31
C LEU A 430 -10.10 1.03 19.08
N VAL A 431 -10.22 0.59 20.34
CA VAL A 431 -11.39 0.88 21.18
C VAL A 431 -11.51 2.39 21.46
N ALA A 432 -10.39 3.11 21.53
CA ALA A 432 -10.39 4.56 21.72
C ALA A 432 -10.71 5.36 20.43
N VAL A 433 -10.33 4.83 19.27
CA VAL A 433 -10.49 5.49 17.96
C VAL A 433 -11.88 5.27 17.36
N LEU A 434 -12.46 4.07 17.49
CA LEU A 434 -13.74 3.72 16.86
C LEU A 434 -14.90 4.69 17.18
N PRO A 435 -15.07 5.19 18.41
CA PRO A 435 -16.12 6.17 18.73
C PRO A 435 -15.86 7.59 18.21
N GLN A 436 -14.65 7.86 17.70
CA GLN A 436 -14.24 9.17 17.20
C GLN A 436 -14.21 9.29 15.68
N LEU A 437 -14.22 8.15 14.98
CA LEU A 437 -14.56 8.03 13.56
C LEU A 437 -16.06 8.23 13.38
#